data_AF-A0A931M7I2-F1
#
_entry.id   AF-A0A931M7I2-F1
#
_cell.length_a   1.000
_cell.length_b   1.000
_cell.length_c   1.000
_cell.angle_alpha   90.00
_cell.angle_beta   90.00
_cell.angle_gamma   90.00
#
_symmetry.space_group_name_H-M   'P 1'
#
loop_
_entity.id
_entity.type
_entity.pdbx_description
1 polymer ?
#
loop_
_entity_poly.entity_id
_entity_poly.type
_entity_poly.pdbx_seq_one_letter_code
_entity_poly.pdbx_strand_id
1 'polypeptide(L)'
;MKFKYKFLILLLLLSAVVHAQDTTTFRYEITGTTDNDDYTIRYTDRYYSNGLFLKFHSALKDINEKNPKSLKKIFTIELGQMMFNPHSHDKNFLTDLDRPFAGVLYIKPSVTAITAKENVWQLGVQTGIMGP
;
A
#
# COMPACT_ATOMS: atom_id res chain seq x y z
N MET A 1 -29.79 43.33 -9.12
CA MET A 1 -30.17 42.03 -8.51
C MET A 1 -30.51 40.91 -9.52
N LYS A 2 -30.59 41.17 -10.84
CA LYS A 2 -31.10 40.20 -11.83
C LYS A 2 -30.10 39.17 -12.41
N PHE A 3 -28.80 39.35 -12.14
CA PHE A 3 -27.73 38.51 -12.70
C PHE A 3 -27.41 37.27 -11.83
N LYS A 4 -27.75 37.31 -10.53
CA LYS A 4 -27.34 36.27 -9.56
C LYS A 4 -28.01 34.91 -9.80
N TYR A 5 -29.29 34.89 -10.17
CA TYR A 5 -30.04 33.65 -10.39
C TYR A 5 -29.75 33.00 -11.75
N LYS A 6 -29.41 33.79 -12.79
CA LYS A 6 -28.96 33.23 -14.07
C LYS A 6 -27.63 32.49 -13.92
N PHE A 7 -26.72 33.05 -13.13
CA PHE A 7 -25.45 32.41 -12.80
C PHE A 7 -25.64 31.12 -11.98
N LEU A 8 -26.57 31.13 -11.01
CA LEU A 8 -26.93 29.93 -10.25
C LEU A 8 -27.54 28.83 -11.12
N ILE A 9 -28.45 29.20 -12.04
CA ILE A 9 -29.07 28.25 -12.98
C ILE A 9 -28.01 27.67 -13.93
N LEU A 10 -27.06 28.49 -14.40
CA LEU A 10 -25.95 28.02 -15.21
C LEU A 10 -25.08 27.01 -14.45
N LEU A 11 -24.78 27.27 -13.18
CA LEU A 11 -24.04 26.34 -12.31
C LEU A 11 -24.78 25.00 -12.10
N LEU A 12 -26.09 25.04 -11.90
CA LEU A 12 -26.94 23.85 -11.76
C LEU A 12 -27.05 23.03 -13.06
N LEU A 13 -27.04 23.70 -14.21
CA LEU A 13 -27.02 23.04 -15.51
C LEU A 13 -25.65 22.42 -15.80
N LEU A 14 -24.56 23.10 -15.42
CA LEU A 14 -23.19 22.57 -15.53
C LEU A 14 -23.00 21.30 -14.69
N SER A 15 -23.59 21.22 -13.48
CA SER A 15 -23.47 20.00 -12.66
C SER A 15 -24.18 18.78 -13.25
N ALA A 16 -25.16 18.97 -14.14
CA ALA A 16 -25.85 17.86 -14.81
C ALA A 16 -25.02 17.20 -15.93
N VAL A 17 -23.95 17.86 -16.39
CA VAL A 17 -23.07 17.37 -17.48
C VAL A 17 -21.77 16.75 -16.92
N VAL A 18 -21.52 16.89 -15.61
CA VAL A 18 -20.34 16.29 -14.98
C VAL A 18 -20.59 14.81 -14.72
N HIS A 19 -20.10 13.97 -15.63
CA HIS A 19 -19.96 12.53 -15.39
C HIS A 19 -18.71 12.29 -14.55
N ALA A 20 -18.84 12.31 -13.22
CA ALA A 20 -17.72 12.02 -12.30
C ALA A 20 -17.44 10.52 -12.14
N GLN A 21 -18.35 9.65 -12.58
CA GLN A 21 -18.25 8.21 -12.40
C GLN A 21 -17.60 7.59 -13.64
N ASP A 22 -16.28 7.60 -13.66
CA ASP A 22 -15.54 6.74 -14.58
C ASP A 22 -15.85 5.28 -14.21
N THR A 23 -16.51 4.56 -15.11
CA THR A 23 -16.86 3.14 -14.93
C THR A 23 -15.71 2.20 -15.30
N THR A 24 -14.56 2.78 -15.68
CA THR A 24 -13.39 2.02 -16.09
C THR A 24 -12.82 1.25 -14.90
N THR A 25 -12.98 -0.07 -14.92
CA THR A 25 -12.39 -0.95 -13.91
C THR A 25 -10.92 -1.19 -14.23
N PHE A 26 -10.02 -0.65 -13.41
CA PHE A 26 -8.59 -0.91 -13.53
C PHE A 26 -8.25 -2.28 -12.94
N ARG A 27 -7.54 -3.07 -13.74
CA ARG A 27 -7.12 -4.43 -13.37
C ARG A 27 -5.73 -4.48 -12.74
N TYR A 28 -4.90 -3.49 -13.02
CA TYR A 28 -3.50 -3.44 -12.61
C TYR A 28 -3.22 -2.17 -11.83
N GLU A 29 -2.44 -2.28 -10.77
CA GLU A 29 -2.01 -1.17 -9.92
C GLU A 29 -0.54 -1.35 -9.56
N ILE A 30 0.21 -0.24 -9.53
CA ILE A 30 1.56 -0.19 -8.99
C ILE A 30 1.54 0.76 -7.80
N THR A 31 2.10 0.31 -6.68
CA THR A 31 2.09 1.05 -5.42
C THR A 31 3.52 1.14 -4.90
N GLY A 32 4.01 2.37 -4.72
CA GLY A 32 5.24 2.65 -3.98
C GLY A 32 4.91 3.09 -2.57
N THR A 33 5.54 2.51 -1.56
CA THR A 33 5.34 2.89 -0.16
C THR A 33 6.70 3.05 0.51
N THR A 34 6.84 4.14 1.27
CA THR A 34 7.98 4.38 2.15
C THR A 34 7.48 4.43 3.58
N ASP A 35 8.29 3.94 4.50
CA ASP A 35 7.98 3.90 5.92
C ASP A 35 9.24 4.25 6.74
N ASN A 36 9.06 4.89 7.89
CA ASN A 36 10.11 5.38 8.77
C ASN A 36 9.53 5.61 10.18
N ASP A 37 10.20 5.12 11.22
CA ASP A 37 9.73 5.25 12.61
C ASP A 37 9.84 6.68 13.16
N ASP A 38 10.67 7.54 12.57
CA ASP A 38 10.86 8.95 12.97
C ASP A 38 9.96 9.95 12.22
N TYR A 39 8.99 9.51 11.40
CA TYR A 39 8.06 10.45 10.76
C TYR A 39 7.27 11.31 11.76
N THR A 40 7.21 10.89 13.02
CA THR A 40 6.54 11.64 14.09
C THR A 40 7.49 12.54 14.90
N ILE A 41 8.80 12.51 14.65
CA ILE A 41 9.84 13.29 15.36
C ILE A 41 9.71 13.11 16.89
N ARG A 42 9.48 11.87 17.32
CA ARG A 42 9.24 11.54 18.73
C ARG A 42 10.48 11.03 19.44
N TYR A 43 11.61 10.86 18.73
CA TYR A 43 12.84 10.28 19.26
C TYR A 43 12.62 8.94 19.98
N THR A 44 11.58 8.21 19.58
CA THR A 44 11.26 6.87 20.08
C THR A 44 11.74 5.77 19.14
N ASP A 45 12.60 6.13 18.18
CA ASP A 45 13.22 5.20 17.26
C ASP A 45 14.00 4.14 18.01
N ARG A 46 13.78 2.91 17.58
CA ARG A 46 14.43 1.76 18.19
C ARG A 46 14.88 0.85 17.10
N TYR A 47 13.95 0.03 16.65
CA TYR A 47 14.30 -1.26 16.12
C TYR A 47 13.95 -1.45 14.66
N TYR A 48 13.34 -0.49 14.00
CA TYR A 48 13.06 -0.54 12.58
C TYR A 48 13.14 0.88 12.08
N SER A 49 14.10 1.21 11.23
CA SER A 49 14.38 2.60 10.88
C SER A 49 13.70 3.04 9.59
N ASN A 50 13.68 2.16 8.59
CA ASN A 50 13.17 2.53 7.28
C ASN A 50 12.70 1.31 6.48
N GLY A 51 11.70 1.54 5.63
CA GLY A 51 11.25 0.56 4.64
C GLY A 51 10.90 1.23 3.31
N LEU A 52 11.26 0.55 2.22
CA LEU A 52 10.85 0.87 0.86
C LEU A 52 10.18 -0.35 0.25
N PHE A 53 8.96 -0.18 -0.25
CA PHE A 53 8.15 -1.27 -0.78
C PHE A 53 7.58 -0.88 -2.13
N LEU A 54 7.77 -1.75 -3.12
CA LEU A 54 7.16 -1.64 -4.43
C LEU A 54 6.24 -2.83 -4.65
N LYS A 55 4.96 -2.57 -4.89
CA LYS A 55 3.93 -3.59 -5.10
C LYS A 55 3.34 -3.46 -6.48
N PHE A 56 3.13 -4.60 -7.12
CA PHE A 56 2.31 -4.72 -8.30
C PHE A 56 1.10 -5.59 -7.96
N HIS A 57 -0.09 -5.03 -8.16
CA HIS A 57 -1.36 -5.73 -7.95
C HIS A 57 -2.01 -6.05 -9.30
N SER A 58 -2.56 -7.25 -9.41
CA SER A 58 -3.40 -7.67 -10.52
C SER A 58 -4.70 -8.27 -10.00
N ALA A 59 -5.84 -7.65 -10.35
CA ALA A 59 -7.14 -8.26 -10.15
C ALA A 59 -7.29 -9.46 -11.11
N LEU A 60 -7.46 -10.64 -10.55
CA LEU A 60 -7.73 -11.85 -11.30
C LEU A 60 -9.21 -11.84 -11.69
N LYS A 61 -9.51 -12.14 -12.95
CA LYS A 61 -10.90 -12.27 -13.40
C LYS A 61 -11.58 -13.38 -12.61
N ASP A 62 -12.79 -13.07 -12.14
CA ASP A 62 -13.63 -14.07 -11.51
C ASP A 62 -14.05 -15.11 -12.55
N ILE A 63 -14.12 -16.38 -12.15
CA ILE A 63 -14.53 -17.48 -13.06
C ILE A 63 -16.02 -17.32 -13.45
N ASN A 64 -16.77 -16.50 -12.73
CA ASN A 64 -18.18 -16.18 -12.98
C ASN A 64 -18.43 -14.66 -12.95
N GLU A 65 -18.03 -13.95 -14.02
CA GLU A 65 -18.25 -12.49 -14.21
C GLU A 65 -19.73 -12.05 -14.07
N LYS A 66 -20.69 -12.99 -14.16
CA LYS A 66 -22.13 -12.72 -14.10
C LYS A 66 -22.77 -12.83 -12.70
N ASN A 67 -22.03 -13.23 -11.67
CA ASN A 67 -22.62 -13.51 -10.37
C ASN A 67 -22.24 -12.39 -9.36
N PRO A 68 -23.20 -11.60 -8.83
CA PRO A 68 -22.91 -10.49 -7.91
C PRO A 68 -22.35 -10.94 -6.55
N LYS A 69 -22.27 -12.27 -6.30
CA LYS A 69 -21.65 -12.87 -5.11
C LYS A 69 -20.25 -13.43 -5.38
N SER A 70 -19.60 -13.05 -6.48
CA SER A 70 -18.34 -13.64 -6.92
C SER A 70 -17.17 -13.23 -6.00
N LEU A 71 -16.14 -14.08 -5.96
CA LEU A 71 -15.01 -13.96 -5.07
C LEU A 71 -13.88 -13.20 -5.78
N LYS A 72 -13.72 -11.92 -5.45
CA LYS A 72 -12.63 -11.10 -6.02
C LYS A 72 -11.29 -11.61 -5.53
N LYS A 73 -10.41 -11.99 -6.47
CA LYS A 73 -9.02 -12.38 -6.16
C LYS A 73 -8.04 -11.33 -6.69
N ILE A 74 -7.04 -10.99 -5.88
CA ILE A 74 -5.98 -10.06 -6.23
C ILE A 74 -4.65 -10.78 -6.04
N PHE A 75 -3.88 -10.90 -7.12
CA PHE A 75 -2.50 -11.35 -7.05
C PHE A 75 -1.60 -10.14 -6.83
N THR A 76 -0.62 -10.26 -5.94
CA THR A 76 0.33 -9.20 -5.61
C THR A 76 1.75 -9.74 -5.62
N ILE A 77 2.66 -9.02 -6.27
CA ILE A 77 4.10 -9.21 -6.09
C ILE A 77 4.64 -7.95 -5.41
N GLU A 78 5.35 -8.14 -4.31
CA GLU A 78 6.00 -7.08 -3.56
C GLU A 78 7.51 -7.29 -3.54
N LEU A 79 8.26 -6.25 -3.89
CA LEU A 79 9.70 -6.14 -3.66
C LEU A 79 9.89 -5.15 -2.50
N GLY A 80 10.52 -5.60 -1.42
CA GLY A 80 10.67 -4.79 -0.21
C GLY A 80 12.11 -4.76 0.28
N GLN A 81 12.54 -3.59 0.73
CA GLN A 81 13.78 -3.36 1.47
C GLN A 81 13.42 -2.78 2.82
N MET A 82 13.91 -3.38 3.90
CA MET A 82 13.75 -2.88 5.27
C MET A 82 15.12 -2.68 5.90
N MET A 83 15.24 -1.69 6.77
CA MET A 83 16.47 -1.34 7.49
C MET A 83 16.22 -1.33 9.00
N PHE A 84 17.11 -2.00 9.73
CA PHE A 84 17.04 -2.19 11.17
C PHE A 84 18.31 -1.63 11.80
N ASN A 85 18.15 -0.75 12.78
CA ASN A 85 19.25 -0.12 13.51
C ASN A 85 19.34 -0.65 14.96
N PRO A 86 20.51 -0.60 15.62
CA PRO A 86 20.61 -0.83 17.07
C PRO A 86 19.85 0.24 17.85
N HIS A 87 19.50 -0.03 19.11
CA HIS A 87 18.79 0.95 19.93
C HIS A 87 19.59 2.24 20.15
N SER A 88 20.91 2.13 20.28
CA SER A 88 21.83 3.25 20.42
C SER A 88 22.91 3.17 19.36
N HIS A 89 23.04 4.22 18.56
CA HIS A 89 24.06 4.33 17.51
C HIS A 89 25.37 4.93 18.04
N ASP A 90 25.36 5.47 19.27
CA ASP A 90 26.47 6.20 19.90
C ASP A 90 27.31 5.27 20.80
N LYS A 91 27.79 4.18 20.20
CA LYS A 91 28.62 3.18 20.87
C LYS A 91 29.97 3.04 20.15
N ASN A 92 31.05 3.10 20.91
CA ASN A 92 32.42 3.09 20.38
C ASN A 92 32.88 1.70 19.88
N PHE A 93 32.27 0.63 20.36
CA PHE A 93 32.61 -0.74 19.97
C PHE A 93 31.39 -1.52 19.51
N LEU A 94 31.57 -2.39 18.50
CA LEU A 94 30.50 -3.26 17.97
C LEU A 94 29.92 -4.21 19.02
N THR A 95 30.71 -4.57 20.05
CA THR A 95 30.27 -5.40 21.18
C THR A 95 29.25 -4.71 22.08
N ASP A 96 29.17 -3.37 22.01
CA ASP A 96 28.31 -2.57 22.86
C ASP A 96 26.96 -2.28 22.20
N LEU A 97 26.78 -2.70 20.93
CA LEU A 97 25.51 -2.68 20.23
C LEU A 97 24.67 -3.87 20.69
N ASP A 98 23.38 -3.63 20.96
CA ASP A 98 22.44 -4.68 21.34
C ASP A 98 22.12 -5.62 20.17
N ARG A 99 22.38 -5.18 18.94
CA ARG A 99 22.26 -5.94 17.68
C ARG A 99 23.01 -5.23 16.54
N PRO A 100 23.39 -5.95 15.48
CA PRO A 100 24.01 -5.31 14.31
C PRO A 100 22.99 -4.47 13.54
N PHE A 101 23.49 -3.54 12.74
CA PHE A 101 22.72 -2.99 11.62
C PHE A 101 22.39 -4.11 10.65
N ALA A 102 21.16 -4.15 10.17
CA ALA A 102 20.73 -5.15 9.22
C ALA A 102 19.78 -4.56 8.18
N GLY A 103 20.03 -4.86 6.92
CA GLY A 103 19.07 -4.76 5.84
C GLY A 103 18.35 -6.10 5.61
N VAL A 104 17.08 -6.03 5.25
CA VAL A 104 16.32 -7.17 4.72
C VAL A 104 15.83 -6.80 3.33
N LEU A 105 16.31 -7.51 2.31
CA LEU A 105 15.83 -7.38 0.94
C LEU A 105 15.04 -8.64 0.59
N TYR A 106 13.79 -8.50 0.19
CA TYR A 106 12.91 -9.63 -0.06
C TYR A 106 11.99 -9.43 -1.26
N ILE A 107 11.49 -10.57 -1.74
CA ILE A 107 10.36 -10.64 -2.65
C ILE A 107 9.22 -11.45 -2.00
N LYS A 108 7.98 -11.00 -2.23
CA LYS A 108 6.79 -11.59 -1.64
C LYS A 108 5.64 -11.69 -2.66
N PRO A 109 5.46 -12.84 -3.32
CA PRO A 109 4.21 -13.16 -3.99
C PRO A 109 3.09 -13.45 -2.96
N SER A 110 1.90 -12.92 -3.21
CA SER A 110 0.71 -13.18 -2.39
C SER A 110 -0.58 -13.15 -3.21
N VAL A 111 -1.61 -13.82 -2.70
CA VAL A 111 -2.97 -13.82 -3.22
C VAL A 111 -3.93 -13.40 -2.11
N THR A 112 -4.74 -12.39 -2.40
CA THR A 112 -5.81 -11.92 -1.52
C THR A 112 -7.16 -12.27 -2.13
N ALA A 113 -8.03 -12.94 -1.38
CA ALA A 113 -9.40 -13.27 -1.77
C ALA A 113 -10.39 -12.50 -0.90
N ILE A 114 -11.30 -11.76 -1.55
CA ILE A 114 -12.36 -10.99 -0.91
C ILE A 114 -13.69 -11.68 -1.25
N THR A 115 -14.41 -12.10 -0.22
CA THR A 115 -15.67 -12.83 -0.35
C THR A 115 -16.86 -11.88 -0.32
N ALA A 116 -17.98 -12.25 -0.93
CA ALA A 116 -19.24 -11.50 -0.88
C ALA A 116 -19.81 -11.27 0.54
N LYS A 117 -19.29 -11.98 1.55
CA LYS A 117 -19.61 -11.77 2.97
C LYS A 117 -18.60 -10.84 3.67
N GLU A 118 -17.87 -10.03 2.92
CA GLU A 118 -16.86 -9.07 3.39
C GLU A 118 -15.65 -9.69 4.13
N ASN A 119 -15.48 -11.02 4.04
CA ASN A 119 -14.29 -11.69 4.55
C ASN A 119 -13.10 -11.50 3.61
N VAL A 120 -11.94 -11.19 4.17
CA VAL A 120 -10.67 -11.03 3.45
C VAL A 120 -9.68 -12.10 3.91
N TRP A 121 -9.21 -12.90 2.96
CA TRP A 121 -8.18 -13.92 3.18
C TRP A 121 -6.95 -13.56 2.36
N GLN A 122 -5.77 -13.62 2.97
CA GLN A 122 -4.51 -13.41 2.26
C GLN A 122 -3.55 -14.55 2.55
N LEU A 123 -2.95 -15.09 1.48
CA LEU A 123 -1.88 -16.08 1.57
C LEU A 123 -0.68 -15.54 0.80
N GLY A 124 0.51 -15.57 1.40
CA GLY A 124 1.73 -15.12 0.74
C GLY A 124 2.95 -15.86 1.27
N VAL A 125 3.98 -15.91 0.44
CA VAL A 125 5.29 -16.47 0.79
C VAL A 125 6.30 -15.36 0.61
N GLN A 126 7.17 -15.17 1.59
CA GLN A 126 8.23 -14.18 1.55
C GLN A 126 9.57 -14.90 1.59
N THR A 127 10.47 -14.55 0.68
CA THR A 127 11.84 -15.02 0.67
C THR A 127 12.77 -13.85 0.40
N GLY A 128 13.96 -13.88 0.99
CA GLY A 128 14.89 -12.77 0.91
C GLY A 128 16.20 -13.06 1.59
N ILE A 129 17.04 -12.04 1.62
CA ILE A 129 18.33 -12.04 2.30
C ILE A 129 18.28 -11.04 3.46
N MET A 130 18.98 -11.37 4.54
CA MET A 130 19.23 -10.48 5.66
C MET A 130 20.74 -10.36 5.85
N GLY A 131 21.23 -9.14 5.99
CA GLY A 131 22.66 -8.89 6.16
C GLY A 131 23.00 -7.42 6.32
N PRO A 132 24.29 -7.10 6.49
CA PRO A 132 24.81 -5.72 6.46
C PRO A 132 24.53 -5.01 5.13
#